data_AF-A0A3B4A3Q8-F1
#
_entry.id   AF-A0A3B4A3Q8-F1
#
_cell.length_a   1.000
_cell.length_b   1.000
_cell.length_c   1.000
_cell.angle_alpha   90.00
_cell.angle_beta   90.00
_cell.angle_gamma   90.00
#
_symmetry.space_group_name_H-M   'P 1'
#
loop_
_entity.id
_entity.type
_entity.pdbx_description
1 polymer ?
#
loop_
_entity_poly.entity_id
_entity_poly.type
_entity_poly.pdbx_seq_one_letter_code
_entity_poly.pdbx_strand_id
1 'polypeptide(L)'
;VYLQKMRQIFKSKMVQNVVLVFLRRRLSQRPNVEELESRNILKQRNDQTEQEERREIKQRLNRKLNQRPTVDELRDRKILIRFSDYVEVAKAQDYDRRADKPWTRLSAADKGLRKRRWRVYGSVSWRPLKAAT
;
A
#
# COMPACT_ATOMS: atom_id res chain seq x y z
N VAL A 1 4.91 -58.53 -26.77
CA VAL A 1 3.57 -58.43 -26.13
C VAL A 1 3.61 -58.58 -24.60
N TYR A 2 4.19 -59.65 -24.05
CA TYR A 2 4.29 -59.86 -22.59
C TYR A 2 5.01 -58.74 -21.83
N LEU A 3 6.18 -58.29 -22.31
CA LEU A 3 6.95 -57.22 -21.67
C LEU A 3 6.18 -55.88 -21.65
N GLN A 4 5.44 -55.57 -22.72
CA GLN A 4 4.56 -54.39 -22.79
C GLN A 4 3.46 -54.47 -21.72
N LYS A 5 2.83 -55.63 -21.57
CA LYS A 5 1.77 -55.90 -20.59
C LYS A 5 2.30 -55.82 -19.15
N MET A 6 3.48 -56.40 -18.87
CA MET A 6 4.16 -56.30 -17.58
C MET A 6 4.53 -54.86 -17.22
N ARG A 7 5.04 -54.09 -18.18
CA ARG A 7 5.33 -52.66 -18.01
C ARG A 7 4.07 -51.85 -17.71
N GLN A 8 2.94 -52.17 -18.35
CA GLN A 8 1.66 -51.51 -18.09
C GLN A 8 1.12 -51.84 -16.68
N ILE A 9 1.24 -53.10 -16.24
CA ILE A 9 0.87 -53.53 -14.89
C ILE A 9 1.73 -52.84 -13.83
N PHE A 10 3.04 -52.77 -14.05
CA PHE A 10 3.96 -52.11 -13.13
C PHE A 10 3.67 -50.61 -13.01
N LYS A 11 3.42 -49.94 -14.14
CA LYS A 11 2.97 -48.54 -14.16
C LYS A 11 1.68 -48.35 -13.36
N SER A 12 0.68 -49.20 -13.56
CA SER A 12 -0.58 -49.14 -12.82
C SER A 12 -0.37 -49.31 -11.30
N LYS A 13 0.43 -50.29 -10.88
CA LYS A 13 0.79 -50.51 -9.47
C LYS A 13 1.57 -49.34 -8.87
N MET A 14 2.50 -48.74 -9.62
CA MET A 14 3.23 -47.55 -9.18
C MET A 14 2.27 -46.37 -8.96
N VAL A 15 1.35 -46.10 -9.89
CA VAL A 15 0.36 -45.03 -9.75
C VAL A 15 -0.53 -45.28 -8.53
N GLN A 16 -1.03 -46.50 -8.33
CA GLN A 16 -1.81 -46.87 -7.16
C GLN A 16 -1.02 -46.63 -5.85
N ASN A 17 0.25 -47.02 -5.81
CA ASN A 17 1.10 -46.83 -4.63
C ASN A 17 1.36 -45.35 -4.34
N VAL A 18 1.62 -44.53 -5.37
CA VAL A 18 1.78 -43.07 -5.22
C VAL A 18 0.51 -42.43 -4.65
N VAL A 19 -0.66 -42.81 -5.16
CA VAL A 19 -1.96 -42.31 -4.65
C VAL A 19 -2.17 -42.74 -3.19
N LEU A 20 -1.83 -43.99 -2.85
CA LEU A 20 -1.95 -44.52 -1.49
C LEU A 20 -1.05 -43.78 -0.49
N VAL A 21 0.20 -43.52 -0.87
CA VAL A 21 1.18 -42.79 -0.04
C VAL A 21 0.72 -41.34 0.15
N PHE A 22 0.24 -40.68 -0.92
CA PHE A 22 -0.29 -39.33 -0.83
C PHE A 22 -1.51 -39.26 0.10
N LEU A 23 -2.47 -40.18 -0.07
CA LEU A 23 -3.68 -40.23 0.74
C LEU A 23 -3.35 -40.47 2.22
N ARG A 24 -2.45 -41.41 2.53
CA ARG A 24 -1.98 -41.64 3.91
C ARG A 24 -1.42 -40.36 4.55
N ARG A 25 -0.60 -39.61 3.81
CA ARG A 25 -0.04 -38.34 4.29
C ARG A 25 -1.10 -37.26 4.51
N ARG A 26 -2.12 -37.18 3.65
CA ARG A 26 -3.22 -36.21 3.81
C ARG A 26 -4.12 -36.56 5.00
N LEU A 27 -4.37 -37.85 5.24
CA LEU A 27 -5.16 -38.32 6.37
C LEU A 27 -4.43 -38.13 7.70
N SER A 28 -3.11 -38.30 7.75
CA SER A 28 -2.33 -38.06 8.99
C SER A 28 -2.24 -36.58 9.37
N GLN A 29 -2.36 -35.69 8.39
CA GLN A 29 -2.33 -34.23 8.59
C GLN A 29 -3.73 -33.61 8.55
N ARG A 30 -4.78 -34.42 8.72
CA ARG A 30 -6.15 -33.93 8.61
C ARG A 30 -6.47 -33.00 9.80
N PRO A 31 -6.78 -31.71 9.56
CA PRO A 31 -7.14 -30.78 10.63
C PRO A 31 -8.49 -31.15 11.25
N ASN A 32 -8.70 -30.76 12.52
CA ASN A 32 -9.96 -30.97 13.21
C ASN A 32 -11.06 -30.03 12.67
N VAL A 33 -12.32 -30.40 12.87
CA VAL A 33 -13.49 -29.60 12.47
C VAL A 33 -13.46 -28.20 13.10
N GLU A 34 -13.19 -28.11 14.40
CA GLU A 34 -13.09 -26.84 15.15
C GLU A 34 -11.97 -25.91 14.60
N GLU A 35 -10.87 -26.49 14.12
CA GLU A 35 -9.77 -25.73 13.53
C GLU A 35 -10.17 -25.14 12.17
N LEU A 36 -10.94 -25.89 11.38
CA LEU A 36 -11.48 -25.42 10.10
C LEU A 36 -12.52 -24.31 10.30
N GLU A 37 -13.32 -24.38 11.36
CA GLU A 37 -14.27 -23.34 11.74
C GLU A 37 -13.58 -22.07 12.19
N SER A 38 -12.53 -22.21 13.02
CA SER A 38 -11.70 -21.07 13.47
C SER A 38 -11.05 -20.34 12.28
N ARG A 39 -10.68 -21.09 11.23
CA ARG A 39 -10.14 -20.56 9.98
C ARG A 39 -11.21 -20.06 9.01
N ASN A 40 -12.49 -20.07 9.39
CA ASN A 40 -13.63 -19.73 8.53
C ASN A 40 -13.71 -20.55 7.23
N ILE A 41 -13.16 -21.78 7.22
CA ILE A 41 -13.22 -22.70 6.07
C ILE A 41 -14.51 -23.50 6.12
N LEU A 42 -14.89 -23.97 7.31
CA LEU A 42 -16.20 -24.59 7.55
C LEU A 42 -17.08 -23.56 8.28
N LYS A 43 -18.31 -23.35 7.80
CA LYS A 43 -19.28 -22.49 8.49
C LYS A 43 -20.33 -23.37 9.15
N GLN A 44 -20.54 -23.19 10.45
CA GLN A 44 -21.57 -23.89 11.22
C GLN A 44 -22.98 -23.30 11.02
N ARG A 45 -23.09 -22.09 10.47
CA ARG A 45 -24.33 -21.29 10.46
C ARG A 45 -25.09 -21.41 9.13
N ASN A 46 -26.42 -21.37 9.23
CA ASN A 46 -27.31 -21.24 8.07
C ASN A 46 -27.02 -19.96 7.28
N ASP A 47 -27.02 -20.04 5.95
CA ASP A 47 -26.77 -18.89 5.07
C ASP A 47 -27.69 -17.69 5.36
N GLN A 48 -28.92 -17.95 5.82
CA GLN A 48 -29.90 -16.93 6.11
C GLN A 48 -29.59 -16.12 7.37
N THR A 49 -29.08 -16.76 8.44
CA THR A 49 -28.67 -16.05 9.65
C THR A 49 -27.41 -15.23 9.40
N GLU A 50 -26.47 -15.73 8.60
CA GLU A 50 -25.30 -14.95 8.20
C GLU A 50 -25.67 -13.70 7.40
N GLN A 51 -26.65 -13.81 6.49
CA GLN A 51 -27.14 -12.65 5.74
C GLN A 51 -27.82 -11.62 6.64
N GLU A 52 -28.55 -12.06 7.66
CA GLU A 52 -29.16 -11.16 8.65
C GLU A 52 -28.10 -10.46 9.50
N GLU A 53 -27.15 -11.20 10.08
CA GLU A 53 -26.02 -10.65 10.83
C GLU A 53 -25.24 -9.63 9.98
N ARG A 54 -25.00 -9.95 8.70
CA ARG A 54 -24.29 -9.07 7.78
C ARG A 54 -25.10 -7.81 7.46
N ARG A 55 -26.42 -7.90 7.36
CA ARG A 55 -27.31 -6.74 7.21
C ARG A 55 -27.31 -5.86 8.46
N GLU A 56 -27.39 -6.46 9.65
CA GLU A 56 -27.33 -5.75 10.92
C GLU A 56 -25.99 -5.04 11.13
N ILE A 57 -24.87 -5.73 10.85
CA ILE A 57 -23.53 -5.13 10.92
C ILE A 57 -23.44 -3.93 9.97
N LYS A 58 -23.95 -4.07 8.74
CA LYS A 58 -23.97 -2.98 7.76
C LYS A 58 -24.82 -1.80 8.22
N GLN A 59 -26.00 -2.04 8.77
CA GLN A 59 -26.85 -0.97 9.32
C GLN A 59 -26.19 -0.28 10.52
N ARG A 60 -25.64 -1.05 11.45
CA ARG A 60 -24.93 -0.53 12.63
C ARG A 60 -23.72 0.30 12.24
N LEU A 61 -22.96 -0.15 11.23
CA LEU A 61 -21.82 0.59 10.69
C LEU A 61 -22.27 1.91 10.06
N ASN A 62 -23.29 1.88 9.20
CA ASN A 62 -23.83 3.09 8.58
C ASN A 62 -24.27 4.13 9.63
N ARG A 63 -24.96 3.70 10.70
CA ARG A 63 -25.32 4.59 11.80
C ARG A 63 -24.11 5.22 12.47
N LYS A 64 -23.05 4.44 12.73
CA LYS A 64 -21.79 4.93 13.32
C LYS A 64 -21.06 5.92 12.40
N LEU A 65 -21.04 5.67 11.09
CA LEU A 65 -20.41 6.55 10.11
C LEU A 65 -21.18 7.88 9.99
N ASN A 66 -22.51 7.84 10.05
CA ASN A 66 -23.34 9.06 10.01
C ASN A 66 -23.17 9.92 11.27
N GLN A 67 -22.87 9.32 12.42
CA GLN A 67 -22.64 10.02 13.68
C GLN A 67 -21.14 10.26 13.94
N ARG A 68 -20.32 10.22 12.90
CA ARG A 68 -18.86 10.38 13.03
C ARG A 68 -18.56 11.84 13.40
N PRO A 69 -17.84 12.10 14.52
CA PRO A 69 -17.48 13.46 14.92
C PRO A 69 -16.55 14.10 13.90
N THR A 70 -16.61 15.42 13.79
CA THR A 70 -15.73 16.20 12.93
C THR A 70 -14.30 16.26 13.50
N VAL A 71 -13.34 16.62 12.66
CA VAL A 71 -11.93 16.76 13.08
C VAL A 71 -11.78 17.86 14.13
N ASP A 72 -12.53 18.96 13.99
CA ASP A 72 -12.52 20.07 14.92
C ASP A 72 -13.06 19.66 16.30
N GLU A 73 -14.17 18.91 16.35
CA GLU A 73 -14.68 18.34 17.62
C GLU A 73 -13.67 17.43 18.32
N LEU A 74 -12.87 16.68 17.57
CA LEU A 74 -11.83 15.82 18.14
C LEU A 74 -10.64 16.62 18.68
N ARG A 75 -10.33 17.79 18.09
CA ARG A 75 -9.33 18.73 18.60
C ARG A 75 -9.83 19.41 19.88
N ASP A 76 -11.09 19.85 19.91
CA ASP A 76 -11.72 20.46 21.08
C ASP A 76 -11.75 19.50 22.28
N ARG A 77 -12.00 18.21 22.01
CA ARG A 77 -11.94 17.13 23.03
C ARG A 77 -10.52 16.70 23.39
N LYS A 78 -9.48 17.33 22.83
CA LYS A 78 -8.06 16.99 23.03
C LYS A 78 -7.75 15.51 22.72
N ILE A 79 -8.43 14.95 21.74
CA ILE A 79 -8.16 13.60 21.22
C ILE A 79 -7.09 13.69 20.13
N LEU A 80 -7.16 14.71 19.26
CA LEU A 80 -6.11 15.04 18.28
C LEU A 80 -5.22 16.14 18.85
N ILE A 81 -4.16 15.74 19.56
CA ILE A 81 -3.32 16.67 20.34
C ILE A 81 -2.15 17.20 19.50
N ARG A 82 -1.54 16.36 18.66
CA ARG A 82 -0.37 16.74 17.87
C ARG A 82 -0.75 17.07 16.45
N PHE A 83 0.05 17.94 15.82
CA PHE A 83 -0.11 18.31 14.41
C PHE A 83 -0.01 17.11 13.45
N SER A 84 0.64 16.02 13.87
CA SER A 84 0.82 14.80 13.07
C SER A 84 -0.35 13.82 13.16
N ASP A 85 -1.23 13.92 14.17
CA ASP A 85 -2.23 12.87 14.45
C ASP A 85 -3.35 12.85 13.38
N TYR A 86 -3.51 13.94 12.64
CA TYR A 86 -4.37 14.01 11.46
C TYR A 86 -3.76 14.92 10.40
N VAL A 87 -3.52 14.36 9.21
CA VAL A 87 -3.02 15.08 8.04
C VAL A 87 -3.94 14.78 6.87
N GLU A 88 -4.51 15.82 6.27
CA GLU A 88 -5.37 15.68 5.10
C GLU A 88 -4.53 15.30 3.88
N VAL A 89 -4.88 14.19 3.24
CA VAL A 89 -4.23 13.74 2.01
C VAL A 89 -5.10 14.13 0.83
N ALA A 90 -4.69 15.18 0.13
CA ALA A 90 -5.26 15.54 -1.17
C ALA A 90 -4.51 14.81 -2.30
N LYS A 91 -5.23 14.48 -3.38
CA LYS A 91 -4.59 13.98 -4.60
C LYS A 91 -3.73 15.10 -5.20
N ALA A 92 -2.47 14.80 -5.47
CA ALA A 92 -1.62 15.71 -6.22
C ALA A 92 -2.10 15.78 -7.68
N GLN A 93 -1.89 16.93 -8.33
CA GLN A 93 -2.11 17.01 -9.77
C GLN A 93 -1.02 16.24 -10.51
N ASP A 94 -1.46 15.35 -11.40
CA ASP A 94 -0.61 14.57 -12.31
C ASP A 94 -0.38 15.36 -13.61
N TYR A 95 0.53 16.32 -13.56
CA TYR A 95 1.02 17.03 -14.75
C TYR A 95 2.52 16.82 -14.91
N ASP A 96 3.00 16.99 -16.14
CA ASP A 96 4.42 16.89 -16.43
C ASP A 96 5.18 18.05 -15.77
N ARG A 97 5.98 17.72 -14.76
CA ARG A 97 6.84 18.66 -14.01
C ARG A 97 8.25 18.76 -14.61
N ARG A 98 8.47 18.18 -15.79
CA ARG A 98 9.76 18.27 -16.47
C ARG A 98 9.97 19.69 -16.98
N ALA A 99 10.89 20.39 -16.34
CA ALA A 99 11.42 21.65 -16.80
C ALA A 99 12.87 21.47 -17.26
N ASP A 100 13.29 22.24 -18.26
CA ASP A 100 14.70 22.32 -18.62
C ASP A 100 15.51 22.86 -17.43
N LYS A 101 16.72 22.33 -17.25
CA LYS A 101 17.61 22.69 -16.14
C LYS A 101 18.79 23.47 -16.70
N PRO A 102 18.63 24.74 -17.12
CA PRO A 102 19.65 25.46 -17.89
C PRO A 102 21.01 25.55 -17.17
N TRP A 103 21.03 25.42 -15.84
CA TRP A 103 22.26 25.40 -15.06
C TRP A 103 23.15 24.17 -15.31
N THR A 104 22.64 23.07 -15.86
CA THR A 104 23.46 21.89 -16.20
C THR A 104 24.36 22.13 -17.41
N ARG A 105 24.07 23.15 -18.24
CA ARG A 105 24.85 23.50 -19.44
C ARG A 105 25.89 24.61 -19.21
N LEU A 106 26.08 25.07 -17.97
CA LEU A 106 26.98 26.20 -17.67
C LEU A 106 28.46 25.78 -17.63
N SER A 107 29.28 26.43 -18.46
CA SER A 107 30.74 26.29 -18.46
C SER A 107 31.39 26.96 -17.24
N ALA A 108 32.65 26.61 -16.94
CA ALA A 108 33.46 27.28 -15.93
C ALA A 108 33.62 28.78 -16.23
N ALA A 109 33.74 29.15 -17.50
CA ALA A 109 33.78 30.53 -17.96
C ALA A 109 32.45 31.26 -17.66
N ASP A 110 31.30 30.65 -17.99
CA ASP A 110 29.98 31.22 -17.71
C ASP A 110 29.73 31.41 -16.21
N LYS A 111 30.16 30.44 -15.40
CA LYS A 111 30.11 30.53 -13.93
C LYS A 111 30.96 31.70 -13.43
N GLY A 112 32.15 31.90 -14.00
CA GLY A 112 33.05 33.01 -13.69
C GLY A 112 32.49 34.38 -14.09
N LEU A 113 31.92 34.49 -15.29
CA LEU A 113 31.26 35.70 -15.80
C LEU A 113 30.04 36.05 -14.94
N ARG A 114 29.19 35.07 -14.64
CA ARG A 114 28.06 35.24 -13.73
C ARG A 114 28.53 35.71 -12.36
N LYS A 115 29.58 35.13 -11.78
CA LYS A 115 30.16 35.54 -10.49
C LYS A 115 30.72 36.97 -10.51
N ARG A 116 31.41 37.38 -11.59
CA ARG A 116 31.86 38.77 -11.77
C ARG A 116 30.67 39.72 -11.88
N ARG A 117 29.66 39.36 -12.68
CA ARG A 117 28.42 40.14 -12.86
C ARG A 117 27.66 40.33 -11.55
N TRP A 118 27.48 39.28 -10.73
CA TRP A 118 26.88 39.38 -9.40
C TRP A 118 27.68 40.30 -8.46
N ARG A 119 29.01 40.22 -8.48
CA ARG A 119 29.87 41.14 -7.70
C ARG A 119 29.68 42.59 -8.13
N VAL A 120 29.58 42.84 -9.43
CA VAL A 120 29.32 44.19 -9.96
C VAL A 120 27.93 44.67 -9.53
N TYR A 121 26.86 43.88 -9.72
CA TYR A 121 25.51 44.27 -9.27
C TYR A 121 25.44 44.55 -7.77
N GLY A 122 26.05 43.68 -6.94
CA GLY A 122 26.15 43.90 -5.50
C GLY A 122 27.03 45.10 -5.14
N SER A 123 28.01 45.48 -5.96
CA SER A 123 28.82 46.70 -5.74
C SER A 123 28.15 47.98 -6.23
N VAL A 124 27.21 47.90 -7.18
CA VAL A 124 26.51 49.05 -7.77
C VAL A 124 25.23 49.38 -6.99
N SER A 125 24.49 48.37 -6.52
CA SER A 125 23.26 48.57 -5.73
C SER A 125 23.49 49.02 -4.29
N TRP A 126 24.72 48.86 -3.77
CA TRP A 126 25.09 49.22 -2.40
C TRP A 126 25.93 50.50 -2.29
N ARG A 127 26.10 51.27 -3.37
CA ARG A 127 26.66 52.63 -3.27
C ARG A 127 25.60 53.55 -2.65
N PRO A 128 25.83 54.13 -1.46
CA PRO A 128 24.91 55.12 -0.92
C PRO A 128 24.88 56.32 -1.88
N LEU A 129 23.69 56.77 -2.27
CA LEU A 129 23.48 58.09 -2.88
C LEU A 129 23.83 59.17 -1.85
N LYS A 130 25.11 59.42 -1.63
CA LYS A 130 25.62 60.51 -0.80
C LYS A 130 26.80 61.17 -1.50
N ALA A 131 26.47 62.02 -2.47
CA ALA A 131 27.30 63.15 -2.91
C ALA A 131 26.50 63.97 -3.92
N ALA A 132 25.61 64.83 -3.43
CA ALA A 132 25.20 66.04 -4.13
C ALA A 132 25.08 67.10 -3.04
N THR A 133 26.02 68.04 -3.13
CA THR A 133 26.20 69.33 -2.45
C THR A 133 24.94 69.97 -1.88
#